data_AF-A0A7V1WB59-F1
#
_entry.id   AF-A0A7V1WB59-F1
#
_cell.length_a   1.000
_cell.length_b   1.000
_cell.length_c   1.000
_cell.angle_alpha   90.00
_cell.angle_beta   90.00
_cell.angle_gamma   90.00
#
_symmetry.space_group_name_H-M   'P 1'
#
loop_
_entity.id
_entity.type
_entity.pdbx_description
1 polymer ?
#
loop_
_entity_poly.entity_id
_entity_poly.type
_entity_poly.pdbx_seq_one_letter_code
_entity_poly.pdbx_strand_id
1 'polypeptide(L)'
;MPRGQIRSPRSGFLCPAHGRPAGTPAGFHLCVLSQSEAVEEPPYEFAPTARTLHVRRRISASGRRRGGTRRRWRRMDTHRRRKYRRGFTLIELLIVILVLAILMAVALPLYLAAVTDSEVKACRSNLWSIAQAEQAYKCKNSAHVYTTNLADLNADLGQTPVCPNAGTYSVVISDGTQTSNNGMTVPAGGMIIQCSATGHGVFAPSIDAE
;
A
#
# COMPACT_ATOMS: atom_id res chain seq x y z
N MET A 1 -20.38 23.59 72.85
CA MET A 1 -20.70 22.14 72.86
C MET A 1 -22.17 21.96 72.53
N PRO A 2 -22.68 20.87 71.91
CA PRO A 2 -22.06 19.68 71.30
C PRO A 2 -22.37 19.53 69.77
N ARG A 3 -21.48 18.92 68.97
CA ARG A 3 -21.46 17.53 68.41
C ARG A 3 -22.66 17.11 67.57
N GLY A 4 -22.35 16.68 66.34
CA GLY A 4 -23.31 16.23 65.32
C GLY A 4 -23.83 14.81 65.48
N GLN A 5 -24.72 14.45 64.54
CA GLN A 5 -25.08 13.08 64.24
C GLN A 5 -25.28 12.86 62.74
N ILE A 6 -24.81 11.68 62.37
CA ILE A 6 -24.88 10.95 61.11
C ILE A 6 -26.34 10.63 60.75
N ARG A 7 -26.75 10.83 59.49
CA ARG A 7 -27.78 10.01 58.82
C ARG A 7 -27.48 9.87 57.32
N SER A 8 -27.27 8.64 56.90
CA SER A 8 -27.43 8.19 55.51
C SER A 8 -28.90 8.23 55.09
N PRO A 9 -29.17 8.20 53.78
CA PRO A 9 -30.06 7.14 53.29
C PRO A 9 -29.63 6.50 51.97
N ARG A 10 -30.02 5.22 51.89
CA ARG A 10 -30.02 4.31 50.74
C ARG A 10 -31.00 4.76 49.66
N SER A 11 -30.67 4.49 48.38
CA SER A 11 -31.55 4.10 47.25
C SER A 11 -30.98 4.65 45.93
N GLY A 12 -30.80 3.95 44.83
CA GLY A 12 -31.08 2.57 44.44
C GLY A 12 -30.48 2.40 43.04
N PHE A 13 -29.79 1.29 42.82
CA PHE A 13 -29.35 0.84 41.51
C PHE A 13 -30.58 0.45 40.68
N LEU A 14 -30.78 1.07 39.52
CA LEU A 14 -31.59 0.52 38.44
C LEU A 14 -30.74 0.39 37.19
N CYS A 15 -30.44 -0.85 36.81
CA CYS A 15 -30.00 -1.24 35.48
C CYS A 15 -31.22 -1.25 34.53
N PRO A 16 -31.13 -0.77 33.28
CA PRO A 16 -32.13 -1.05 32.27
C PRO A 16 -31.97 -2.46 31.71
N ALA A 17 -33.11 -3.08 31.44
CA ALA A 17 -33.29 -4.47 31.08
C ALA A 17 -32.78 -4.82 29.67
N HIS A 18 -32.23 -6.04 29.58
CA HIS A 18 -31.94 -6.74 28.34
C HIS A 18 -33.20 -7.08 27.55
N GLY A 19 -33.21 -6.74 26.26
CA GLY A 19 -34.06 -7.38 25.25
C GLY A 19 -33.25 -8.44 24.49
N ARG A 20 -33.62 -9.72 24.64
CA ARG A 20 -33.16 -10.81 23.78
C ARG A 20 -34.14 -10.99 22.61
N PRO A 21 -33.66 -11.23 21.38
CA PRO A 21 -34.38 -12.12 20.47
C PRO A 21 -33.69 -13.48 20.37
N ALA A 22 -34.53 -14.50 20.33
CA ALA A 22 -34.20 -15.91 20.21
C ALA A 22 -34.06 -16.30 18.74
N GLY A 23 -33.12 -17.22 18.45
CA GLY A 23 -33.17 -18.08 17.27
C GLY A 23 -31.91 -18.05 16.40
N THR A 24 -30.98 -18.98 16.65
CA THR A 24 -30.45 -19.94 15.65
C THR A 24 -29.39 -20.85 16.29
N PRO A 25 -29.22 -22.11 15.80
CA PRO A 25 -28.51 -23.16 16.52
C PRO A 25 -27.08 -23.42 16.01
N ALA A 26 -26.30 -24.08 16.90
CA ALA A 26 -25.13 -24.92 16.63
C ALA A 26 -23.91 -24.31 15.91
N GLY A 27 -22.77 -24.26 16.63
CA GLY A 27 -21.47 -24.01 15.99
C GLY A 27 -20.32 -24.01 17.00
N PHE A 28 -19.49 -25.06 16.93
CA PHE A 28 -18.29 -25.34 17.72
C PHE A 28 -17.42 -24.12 18.06
N HIS A 29 -17.19 -23.92 19.35
CA HIS A 29 -16.11 -23.08 19.88
C HIS A 29 -14.78 -23.82 19.73
N LEU A 30 -14.08 -23.60 18.62
CA LEU A 30 -12.65 -23.93 18.51
C LEU A 30 -11.86 -22.63 18.67
N CYS A 31 -11.31 -22.47 19.87
CA CYS A 31 -10.31 -21.46 20.19
C CYS A 31 -9.00 -21.89 19.49
N VAL A 32 -8.70 -21.31 18.33
CA VAL A 32 -7.38 -21.47 17.71
C VAL A 32 -6.52 -20.30 18.13
N LEU A 33 -5.43 -20.69 18.79
CA LEU A 33 -4.37 -19.87 19.31
C LEU A 33 -3.82 -18.92 18.24
N SER A 34 -3.81 -17.65 18.62
CA SER A 34 -2.87 -16.63 18.19
C SER A 34 -1.44 -17.18 18.20
N GLN A 35 -0.89 -17.46 17.02
CA GLN A 35 0.54 -17.61 16.83
C GLN A 35 1.00 -16.51 15.87
N SER A 36 1.76 -15.59 16.46
CA SER A 36 2.54 -14.54 15.84
C SER A 36 3.61 -15.13 14.95
N GLU A 37 3.50 -14.96 13.64
CA GLU A 37 4.63 -15.09 12.72
C GLU A 37 4.99 -13.70 12.20
N ALA A 38 6.05 -13.16 12.78
CA ALA A 38 6.78 -12.03 12.28
C ALA A 38 7.50 -12.46 10.99
N VAL A 39 7.09 -11.88 9.86
CA VAL A 39 7.85 -11.96 8.61
C VAL A 39 8.66 -10.66 8.52
N GLU A 40 9.93 -10.73 8.94
CA GLU A 40 10.93 -9.70 8.67
C GLU A 40 11.31 -9.75 7.18
N GLU A 41 10.95 -8.72 6.43
CA GLU A 41 11.45 -8.44 5.08
C GLU A 41 12.78 -7.65 5.19
N PRO A 42 13.87 -8.07 4.51
CA PRO A 42 15.12 -7.33 4.51
C PRO A 42 15.05 -6.09 3.59
N PRO A 43 15.68 -4.95 3.97
CA PRO A 43 15.71 -3.77 3.11
C PRO A 43 16.70 -3.98 1.95
N TYR A 44 16.17 -3.91 0.72
CA TYR A 44 16.96 -3.85 -0.50
C TYR A 44 17.43 -2.41 -0.73
N GLU A 45 18.69 -2.11 -0.45
CA GLU A 45 19.25 -0.77 -0.61
C GLU A 45 19.92 -0.61 -1.98
N PHE A 46 19.29 0.16 -2.87
CA PHE A 46 19.88 0.62 -4.13
C PHE A 46 20.62 1.95 -3.90
N ALA A 47 21.95 1.93 -3.97
CA ALA A 47 22.77 3.14 -4.08
C ALA A 47 23.40 3.26 -5.49
N PRO A 48 23.17 4.35 -6.22
CA PRO A 48 23.84 4.62 -7.49
C PRO A 48 25.04 5.58 -7.33
N THR A 49 25.85 5.62 -8.40
CA THR A 49 26.70 6.72 -8.91
C THR A 49 28.24 6.63 -8.80
N ALA A 50 28.83 6.34 -9.96
CA ALA A 50 29.75 7.19 -10.74
C ALA A 50 31.23 7.42 -10.33
N ARG A 51 32.08 7.18 -11.34
CA ARG A 51 33.27 7.96 -11.78
C ARG A 51 34.49 8.03 -10.87
N THR A 52 35.62 7.51 -11.36
CA THR A 52 36.76 8.35 -11.78
C THR A 52 37.81 7.60 -12.61
N LEU A 53 38.43 8.31 -13.55
CA LEU A 53 39.52 7.90 -14.42
C LEU A 53 40.82 7.62 -13.64
N HIS A 54 41.67 6.72 -14.18
CA HIS A 54 43.11 6.99 -14.24
C HIS A 54 43.80 6.33 -15.44
N VAL A 55 44.32 7.20 -16.30
CA VAL A 55 45.34 6.93 -17.31
C VAL A 55 46.70 6.79 -16.59
N ARG A 56 47.51 5.78 -16.93
CA ARG A 56 48.97 5.95 -17.07
C ARG A 56 49.63 4.79 -17.82
N ARG A 57 50.28 5.18 -18.92
CA ARG A 57 51.27 4.42 -19.70
C ARG A 57 52.37 3.86 -18.82
N ARG A 58 52.97 2.73 -19.23
CA ARG A 58 54.43 2.63 -19.36
C ARG A 58 54.81 1.65 -20.48
N ILE A 59 55.56 2.21 -21.42
CA ILE A 59 56.36 1.52 -22.42
C ILE A 59 57.60 0.98 -21.70
N SER A 60 58.00 -0.26 -21.97
CA SER A 60 59.42 -0.63 -21.94
C SER A 60 59.69 -1.75 -22.94
N ALA A 61 60.64 -1.47 -23.81
CA ALA A 61 61.12 -2.30 -24.89
C ALA A 61 62.29 -3.19 -24.43
N SER A 62 62.85 -3.93 -25.40
CA SER A 62 64.04 -4.79 -25.35
C SER A 62 63.77 -6.22 -24.85
N GLY A 63 64.15 -7.27 -25.57
CA GLY A 63 64.88 -7.39 -26.83
C GLY A 63 65.26 -8.85 -27.09
N ARG A 64 65.93 -9.07 -28.22
CA ARG A 64 66.60 -10.31 -28.71
C ARG A 64 65.68 -11.31 -29.42
N ARG A 65 66.09 -12.00 -30.48
CA ARG A 65 67.15 -11.92 -31.52
C ARG A 65 66.98 -13.25 -32.30
N ARG A 66 67.42 -13.26 -33.57
CA ARG A 66 67.58 -14.42 -34.48
C ARG A 66 66.25 -14.84 -35.14
N GLY A 67 66.10 -14.84 -36.46
CA GLY A 67 67.07 -15.18 -37.51
C GLY A 67 66.96 -16.69 -37.77
N GLY A 68 66.16 -17.09 -38.76
CA GLY A 68 65.94 -18.50 -39.06
C GLY A 68 64.97 -18.75 -40.22
N THR A 69 65.56 -18.81 -41.42
CA THR A 69 65.22 -19.71 -42.53
C THR A 69 63.79 -19.78 -43.07
N ARG A 70 63.72 -19.45 -44.36
CA ARG A 70 62.71 -19.85 -45.34
C ARG A 70 62.22 -21.28 -45.10
N ARG A 71 60.94 -21.47 -44.75
CA ARG A 71 60.17 -22.64 -45.18
C ARG A 71 58.75 -22.23 -45.52
N ARG A 72 58.52 -22.26 -46.84
CA ARG A 72 57.25 -22.49 -47.53
C ARG A 72 56.39 -23.49 -46.76
N TRP A 73 55.35 -23.03 -46.09
CA TRP A 73 54.26 -23.88 -45.60
C TRP A 73 52.94 -23.29 -46.07
N ARG A 74 52.41 -24.02 -47.07
CA ARG A 74 51.00 -24.28 -47.38
C ARG A 74 49.99 -23.30 -46.78
N ARG A 75 49.17 -22.73 -47.67
CA ARG A 75 47.74 -22.46 -47.44
C ARG A 75 47.21 -23.50 -46.45
N MET A 76 47.06 -23.12 -45.18
CA MET A 76 46.09 -23.74 -44.32
C MET A 76 44.80 -23.05 -44.69
N ASP A 77 44.05 -23.75 -45.52
CA ASP A 77 42.67 -23.43 -45.83
C ASP A 77 41.98 -23.13 -44.50
N THR A 78 41.70 -21.85 -44.29
CA THR A 78 40.80 -21.44 -43.24
C THR A 78 39.46 -22.03 -43.65
N HIS A 79 39.18 -23.24 -43.18
CA HIS A 79 37.83 -23.78 -43.10
C HIS A 79 37.08 -22.85 -42.15
N ARG A 80 36.72 -21.68 -42.68
CA ARG A 80 35.78 -20.71 -42.14
C ARG A 80 34.47 -21.47 -42.11
N ARG A 81 34.27 -22.28 -41.06
CA ARG A 81 33.00 -22.91 -40.75
C ARG A 81 32.02 -21.76 -40.75
N ARG A 82 31.25 -21.61 -41.83
CA ARG A 82 30.17 -20.65 -41.91
C ARG A 82 29.26 -21.04 -40.76
N LYS A 83 29.35 -20.32 -39.64
CA LYS A 83 28.41 -20.47 -38.54
C LYS A 83 27.06 -20.20 -39.19
N TYR A 84 26.27 -21.25 -39.42
CA TYR A 84 24.91 -21.15 -39.91
C TYR A 84 24.20 -20.23 -38.91
N ARG A 85 23.97 -18.98 -39.31
CA ARG A 85 23.12 -18.08 -38.54
C ARG A 85 21.72 -18.62 -38.72
N ARG A 86 21.23 -19.33 -37.71
CA ARG A 86 19.83 -19.73 -37.61
C ARG A 86 19.02 -18.43 -37.49
N GLY A 87 18.24 -18.11 -38.52
CA GLY A 87 17.26 -17.04 -38.44
C GLY A 87 16.01 -17.54 -37.73
N PHE A 88 15.37 -16.67 -36.95
CA PHE A 88 14.03 -16.91 -36.42
C PHE A 88 13.06 -17.15 -37.58
N THR A 89 12.23 -18.18 -37.47
CA THR A 89 11.19 -18.40 -38.48
C THR A 89 9.99 -17.49 -38.18
N LEU A 90 9.30 -16.99 -39.21
CA LEU A 90 8.10 -16.18 -39.00
C LEU A 90 7.00 -16.96 -38.23
N ILE A 91 6.95 -18.27 -38.42
CA ILE A 91 6.02 -19.14 -37.71
C ILE A 91 6.34 -19.27 -36.22
N GLU A 92 7.63 -19.23 -35.84
CA GLU A 92 8.07 -19.27 -34.45
C GLU A 92 7.64 -18.02 -33.69
N LEU A 93 7.71 -16.85 -34.33
CA LEU A 93 7.20 -15.62 -33.73
C LEU A 93 5.66 -15.60 -33.69
N LEU A 94 4.99 -16.17 -34.70
CA LEU A 94 3.52 -16.23 -34.77
C LEU A 94 2.92 -17.05 -33.62
N ILE A 95 3.47 -18.22 -33.32
CA ILE A 95 2.95 -19.06 -32.22
C ILE A 95 3.18 -18.38 -30.86
N VAL A 96 4.29 -17.66 -30.68
CA VAL A 96 4.58 -16.96 -29.43
C VAL A 96 3.57 -15.85 -29.16
N ILE A 97 3.29 -14.99 -30.15
CA ILE A 97 2.30 -13.92 -29.97
C ILE A 97 0.88 -14.47 -29.80
N LEU A 98 0.57 -15.61 -30.43
CA LEU A 98 -0.70 -16.30 -30.25
C LEU A 98 -0.91 -16.74 -28.80
N VAL A 99 0.09 -17.38 -28.20
CA VAL A 99 0.02 -17.80 -26.79
C VAL A 99 -0.02 -16.58 -25.85
N LEU A 100 0.77 -15.55 -26.12
CA LEU A 100 0.74 -14.30 -25.33
C LEU A 100 -0.64 -13.62 -25.38
N ALA A 101 -1.32 -13.63 -26.52
CA ALA A 101 -2.66 -13.07 -26.64
C ALA A 101 -3.68 -13.82 -25.76
N ILE A 102 -3.60 -15.16 -25.71
CA ILE A 102 -4.47 -15.98 -24.85
C ILE A 102 -4.22 -15.67 -23.37
N LEU A 103 -2.95 -15.58 -22.96
CA LEU A 103 -2.60 -15.25 -21.57
C LEU A 103 -3.07 -13.84 -21.19
N MET A 104 -2.88 -12.85 -22.06
CA MET A 104 -3.29 -11.46 -21.82
C MET A 104 -4.81 -11.31 -21.72
N ALA A 105 -5.57 -12.08 -22.49
CA ALA A 105 -7.04 -12.04 -22.44
C ALA A 105 -7.60 -12.36 -21.05
N VAL A 106 -6.93 -13.25 -20.29
CA VAL A 106 -7.33 -13.59 -18.91
C VAL A 106 -6.62 -12.73 -17.87
N ALA A 107 -5.34 -12.40 -18.08
CA ALA A 107 -4.54 -11.66 -17.12
C ALA A 107 -4.99 -10.20 -16.95
N LEU A 108 -5.39 -9.55 -18.04
CA LEU A 108 -5.73 -8.12 -18.02
C LEU A 108 -6.95 -7.76 -17.14
N PRO A 109 -8.12 -8.43 -17.25
CA PRO A 109 -9.26 -8.09 -16.40
C PRO A 109 -8.96 -8.33 -14.91
N LEU A 110 -8.23 -9.41 -14.58
CA LEU A 110 -7.82 -9.70 -13.21
C LEU A 110 -6.85 -8.63 -12.67
N TYR A 111 -5.90 -8.20 -13.49
CA TYR A 111 -4.95 -7.16 -13.12
C TYR A 111 -5.66 -5.82 -12.84
N LEU A 112 -6.61 -5.42 -13.70
CA LEU A 112 -7.36 -4.17 -13.51
C LEU A 112 -8.16 -4.18 -12.21
N ALA A 113 -8.85 -5.29 -11.89
CA ALA A 113 -9.57 -5.43 -10.62
C ALA A 113 -8.63 -5.36 -9.41
N ALA A 114 -7.46 -6.00 -9.48
CA ALA A 114 -6.47 -5.96 -8.42
C ALA A 114 -5.92 -4.54 -8.18
N VAL A 115 -5.72 -3.76 -9.26
CA VAL A 115 -5.31 -2.35 -9.16
C VAL A 115 -6.39 -1.53 -8.48
N THR A 116 -7.66 -1.62 -8.91
CA THR A 116 -8.76 -0.85 -8.28
C THR A 116 -8.92 -1.19 -6.79
N ASP A 117 -8.79 -2.46 -6.43
CA ASP A 117 -8.86 -2.89 -5.02
C ASP A 117 -7.69 -2.34 -4.20
N SER A 118 -6.48 -2.30 -4.78
CA SER A 118 -5.31 -1.73 -4.13
C SER A 118 -5.44 -0.22 -3.90
N GLU A 119 -6.04 0.50 -4.85
CA GLU A 119 -6.32 1.93 -4.75
C GLU A 119 -7.32 2.22 -3.62
N VAL A 120 -8.40 1.42 -3.52
CA VAL A 120 -9.39 1.54 -2.44
C VAL A 120 -8.76 1.29 -1.08
N LYS A 121 -7.91 0.26 -0.94
CA LYS A 121 -7.18 -0.03 0.30
C LYS A 121 -6.21 1.09 0.70
N ALA A 122 -5.45 1.62 -0.26
CA ALA A 122 -4.56 2.75 -0.03
C ALA A 122 -5.33 4.00 0.41
N CYS A 123 -6.46 4.27 -0.24
CA CYS A 123 -7.37 5.34 0.17
C CYS A 123 -7.89 5.13 1.60
N ARG A 124 -8.35 3.92 1.95
CA ARG A 124 -8.80 3.60 3.32
C ARG A 124 -7.70 3.87 4.35
N SER A 125 -6.45 3.48 4.06
CA SER A 125 -5.30 3.78 4.92
C SER A 125 -5.09 5.29 5.12
N ASN A 126 -5.16 6.07 4.04
CA ASN A 126 -5.04 7.54 4.12
C ASN A 126 -6.16 8.17 4.95
N LEU A 127 -7.41 7.69 4.79
CA LEU A 127 -8.56 8.15 5.56
C LEU A 127 -8.39 7.86 7.06
N TRP A 128 -7.80 6.71 7.40
CA TRP A 128 -7.42 6.38 8.78
C TRP A 128 -6.38 7.34 9.34
N SER A 129 -5.34 7.68 8.58
CA SER A 129 -4.34 8.67 9.00
C SER A 129 -4.96 10.04 9.25
N ILE A 130 -5.89 10.49 8.39
CA ILE A 130 -6.64 11.74 8.58
C ILE A 130 -7.49 11.67 9.85
N ALA A 131 -8.20 10.56 10.08
CA ALA A 131 -9.01 10.39 11.28
C ALA A 131 -8.18 10.46 12.58
N GLN A 132 -6.97 9.87 12.57
CA GLN A 132 -6.03 9.96 13.70
C GLN A 132 -5.52 11.39 13.91
N ALA A 133 -5.22 12.11 12.82
CA ALA A 133 -4.82 13.51 12.90
C ALA A 133 -5.94 14.41 13.44
N GLU A 134 -7.20 14.17 13.06
CA GLU A 134 -8.37 14.86 13.62
C GLU A 134 -8.50 14.62 15.13
N GLN A 135 -8.30 13.37 15.58
CA GLN A 135 -8.33 13.04 17.01
C GLN A 135 -7.19 13.73 17.77
N ALA A 136 -5.98 13.75 17.20
CA ALA A 136 -4.84 14.47 17.79
C ALA A 136 -5.10 15.98 17.84
N TYR A 137 -5.66 16.56 16.78
CA TYR A 137 -6.02 17.97 16.71
C TYR A 137 -7.06 18.34 17.77
N LYS A 138 -8.10 17.52 17.96
CA LYS A 138 -9.11 17.68 19.00
C LYS A 138 -8.51 17.63 20.41
N CYS A 139 -7.55 16.74 20.65
CA CYS A 139 -6.85 16.66 21.95
C CYS A 139 -6.03 17.93 22.25
N LYS A 140 -5.48 18.60 21.23
CA LYS A 140 -4.75 19.85 21.39
C LYS A 140 -5.67 21.07 21.55
N ASN A 141 -6.82 21.06 20.86
CA ASN A 141 -7.76 22.17 20.81
C ASN A 141 -9.08 21.79 21.49
N SER A 142 -9.11 21.85 22.82
CA SER A 142 -10.26 21.44 23.65
C SER A 142 -11.58 22.19 23.39
N ALA A 143 -11.53 23.31 22.67
CA ALA A 143 -12.72 24.09 22.25
C ALA A 143 -13.32 23.62 20.91
N HIS A 144 -12.62 22.79 20.13
CA HIS A 144 -13.04 22.36 18.80
C HIS A 144 -13.46 20.88 18.83
N VAL A 145 -14.50 20.54 18.08
CA VAL A 145 -14.98 19.14 17.98
C VAL A 145 -14.23 18.40 16.87
N TYR A 146 -14.28 18.93 15.65
CA TYR A 146 -13.56 18.49 14.45
C TYR A 146 -13.33 19.71 13.56
N THR A 147 -12.24 19.74 12.79
CA THR A 147 -12.04 20.80 11.77
C THR A 147 -12.51 20.29 10.41
N THR A 148 -13.06 21.18 9.59
CA THR A 148 -13.39 20.88 8.20
C THR A 148 -12.26 21.27 7.26
N ASN A 149 -11.24 21.96 7.77
CA ASN A 149 -10.11 22.44 6.99
C ASN A 149 -8.91 21.50 7.17
N LEU A 150 -8.60 20.75 6.11
CA LEU A 150 -7.51 19.78 6.10
C LEU A 150 -6.13 20.43 6.31
N ALA A 151 -5.99 21.73 6.05
CA ALA A 151 -4.73 22.45 6.26
C ALA A 151 -4.34 22.54 7.74
N ASP A 152 -5.33 22.57 8.64
CA ASP A 152 -5.10 22.63 10.09
C ASP A 152 -4.53 21.31 10.63
N LEU A 153 -4.71 20.22 9.89
CA LEU A 153 -4.20 18.89 10.22
C LEU A 153 -2.77 18.65 9.75
N ASN A 154 -2.19 19.54 8.95
CA ASN A 154 -0.86 19.33 8.38
C ASN A 154 0.24 19.20 9.43
N ALA A 155 0.06 19.81 10.61
CA ALA A 155 1.00 19.67 11.73
C ALA A 155 1.06 18.23 12.27
N ASP A 156 -0.03 17.47 12.14
CA ASP A 156 -0.16 16.09 12.61
C ASP A 156 0.04 15.06 11.49
N LEU A 157 -0.30 15.40 10.25
CA LEU A 157 -0.11 14.55 9.07
C LEU A 157 1.28 14.66 8.43
N GLY A 158 1.99 15.77 8.64
CA GLY A 158 3.23 16.11 7.95
C GLY A 158 3.00 16.59 6.50
N GLN A 159 2.18 15.88 5.73
CA GLN A 159 1.71 16.27 4.41
C GLN A 159 0.30 15.72 4.19
N THR A 160 -0.59 16.47 3.53
CA THR A 160 -1.90 15.96 3.12
C THR A 160 -1.71 14.75 2.19
N PRO A 161 -2.22 13.56 2.53
CA PRO A 161 -2.13 12.41 1.65
C PRO A 161 -2.90 12.70 0.36
N VAL A 162 -2.38 12.21 -0.77
CA VAL A 162 -3.05 12.28 -2.08
C VAL A 162 -3.66 10.93 -2.36
N CYS A 163 -4.89 10.90 -2.88
CA CYS A 163 -5.47 9.60 -3.24
C CYS A 163 -4.82 9.09 -4.54
N PRO A 164 -4.64 7.76 -4.68
CA PRO A 164 -3.97 7.17 -5.84
C PRO A 164 -4.74 7.39 -7.15
N ASN A 165 -6.05 7.62 -7.07
CA ASN A 165 -6.94 7.88 -8.20
C ASN A 165 -7.23 9.39 -8.40
N ALA A 166 -6.27 10.26 -8.08
CA ALA A 166 -6.29 11.72 -8.32
C ALA A 166 -7.42 12.56 -7.68
N GLY A 167 -8.28 11.98 -6.86
CA GLY A 167 -9.21 12.67 -5.96
C GLY A 167 -8.55 13.32 -4.74
N THR A 168 -9.36 14.13 -4.07
CA THR A 168 -9.03 14.93 -2.89
C THR A 168 -9.85 14.48 -1.68
N TYR A 169 -9.29 14.68 -0.49
CA TYR A 169 -9.98 14.40 0.77
C TYR A 169 -10.63 15.66 1.34
N SER A 170 -11.85 15.53 1.85
CA SER A 170 -12.55 16.58 2.59
C SER A 170 -13.12 16.03 3.89
N VAL A 171 -13.11 16.86 4.94
CA VAL A 171 -13.72 16.54 6.23
C VAL A 171 -15.04 17.29 6.34
N VAL A 172 -16.11 16.57 6.65
CA VAL A 172 -17.48 17.08 6.77
C VAL A 172 -18.05 16.61 8.10
N ILE A 173 -18.84 17.45 8.74
CA ILE A 173 -19.59 17.08 9.94
C ILE A 173 -20.98 16.59 9.51
N SER A 174 -21.38 15.43 10.00
CA SER A 174 -22.68 14.84 9.70
C SER A 174 -23.81 15.70 10.27
N ASP A 175 -24.83 15.94 9.44
CA ASP A 175 -26.13 16.50 9.84
C ASP A 175 -27.14 15.41 10.21
N GLY A 176 -26.74 14.13 10.16
CA GLY A 176 -27.61 12.98 10.39
C GLY A 176 -28.25 12.39 9.12
N THR A 177 -27.95 12.93 7.94
CA THR A 177 -28.49 12.41 6.66
C THR A 177 -27.46 11.63 5.85
N GLN A 178 -26.18 11.79 6.16
CA GLN A 178 -25.08 11.22 5.39
C GLN A 178 -24.89 9.73 5.70
N THR A 179 -24.68 8.93 4.67
CA THR A 179 -24.40 7.49 4.76
C THR A 179 -22.94 7.21 4.48
N SER A 180 -22.34 6.31 5.25
CA SER A 180 -21.00 5.82 4.95
C SER A 180 -21.00 4.69 3.92
N ASN A 181 -19.82 4.30 3.46
CA ASN A 181 -19.59 3.20 2.52
C ASN A 181 -20.13 1.85 3.00
N ASN A 182 -20.28 1.63 4.32
CA ASN A 182 -20.94 0.44 4.87
C ASN A 182 -22.49 0.48 4.78
N GLY A 183 -23.07 1.56 4.24
CA GLY A 183 -24.51 1.74 4.09
C GLY A 183 -25.23 2.21 5.36
N MET A 184 -24.52 2.42 6.47
CA MET A 184 -25.11 2.94 7.71
C MET A 184 -25.13 4.47 7.69
N THR A 185 -26.21 5.06 8.22
CA THR A 185 -26.33 6.52 8.40
C THR A 185 -25.48 6.98 9.58
N VAL A 186 -24.71 8.03 9.37
CA VAL A 186 -23.86 8.64 10.39
C VAL A 186 -24.69 9.59 11.25
N PRO A 187 -24.71 9.43 12.59
CA PRO A 187 -25.48 10.33 13.46
C PRO A 187 -24.98 11.78 13.37
N ALA A 188 -25.88 12.73 13.63
CA ALA A 188 -25.56 14.16 13.60
C ALA A 188 -24.40 14.48 14.56
N GLY A 189 -23.48 15.35 14.13
CA GLY A 189 -22.24 15.67 14.83
C GLY A 189 -21.12 14.64 14.67
N GLY A 190 -21.37 13.52 13.98
CA GLY A 190 -20.35 12.56 13.59
C GLY A 190 -19.39 13.13 12.55
N MET A 191 -18.13 12.72 12.60
CA MET A 191 -17.13 13.10 11.60
C MET A 191 -17.21 12.19 10.38
N ILE A 192 -17.12 12.81 9.21
CA ILE A 192 -17.10 12.13 7.92
C ILE A 192 -15.89 12.62 7.13
N ILE A 193 -15.16 11.69 6.54
CA ILE A 193 -14.05 11.97 5.64
C ILE A 193 -14.44 11.41 4.27
N GLN A 194 -14.47 12.25 3.26
CA GLN A 194 -14.90 11.90 1.92
C GLN A 194 -13.72 11.95 0.96
N CYS A 195 -13.64 11.00 0.04
CA CYS A 195 -12.74 11.05 -1.09
C CYS A 195 -13.54 11.37 -2.35
N SER A 196 -13.13 12.38 -3.11
CA SER A 196 -13.83 12.77 -4.35
C SER A 196 -13.61 11.82 -5.53
N ALA A 197 -12.71 10.85 -5.40
CA ALA A 197 -12.46 9.85 -6.45
C ALA A 197 -13.59 8.80 -6.52
N THR A 198 -13.96 8.44 -7.75
CA THR A 198 -15.00 7.45 -8.04
C THR A 198 -14.67 6.10 -7.39
N GLY A 199 -15.60 5.54 -6.61
CA GLY A 199 -15.46 4.23 -5.96
C GLY A 199 -14.78 4.23 -4.59
N HIS A 200 -14.27 5.38 -4.12
CA HIS A 200 -13.65 5.50 -2.79
C HIS A 200 -14.63 5.98 -1.71
N GLY A 201 -15.61 6.80 -2.10
CA GLY A 201 -16.80 7.11 -1.30
C GLY A 201 -16.53 7.83 0.02
N VAL A 202 -17.36 7.51 1.01
CA VAL A 202 -17.51 8.20 2.29
C VAL A 202 -17.08 7.29 3.43
N PHE A 203 -16.22 7.79 4.33
CA PHE A 203 -15.76 7.06 5.50
C PHE A 203 -16.11 7.81 6.78
N ALA A 204 -16.70 7.11 7.75
CA ALA A 204 -17.06 7.64 9.04
C ALA A 204 -16.39 6.77 10.13
N PRO A 205 -15.31 7.25 10.77
CA PRO A 205 -14.54 6.46 11.73
C PRO A 205 -15.32 6.03 12.97
N SER A 206 -16.51 6.58 13.23
CA SER A 206 -17.36 6.09 14.31
C SER A 206 -18.08 4.77 13.98
N ILE A 207 -18.22 4.42 12.71
CA ILE A 207 -19.00 3.26 12.25
C ILE A 207 -18.22 2.33 11.31
N ASP A 208 -17.16 2.81 10.66
CA ASP A 208 -16.32 2.03 9.74
C ASP A 208 -15.00 1.58 10.36
N ALA A 209 -14.88 1.67 11.69
CA ALA A 209 -13.62 1.45 12.39
C ALA A 209 -13.18 -0.03 12.51
N GLU A 210 -13.97 -0.95 11.97
CA GLU A 210 -13.69 -2.39 11.94
C GLU A 210 -13.13 -2.86 10.60
#